data_AF-A0A1J4LP64-F1
#
_entry.id   AF-A0A1J4LP64-F1
#
_cell.length_a   1.000
_cell.length_b   1.000
_cell.length_c   1.000
_cell.angle_alpha   90.00
_cell.angle_beta   90.00
_cell.angle_gamma   90.00
#
_symmetry.space_group_name_H-M   'P 1'
#
loop_
_entity.id
_entity.type
_entity.pdbx_description
1 polymer ?
#
loop_
_entity_poly.entity_id
_entity_poly.type
_entity_poly.pdbx_seq_one_letter_code
_entity_poly.pdbx_strand_id
1 'polypeptide(L)'
;MSSTRIEQFIADAQAAFDRRPTAIESGLDVTDAALLQLRKACRLLAGADALREAGYYTLVIEASFVAIERTVEFRLLERGTMEPNDLPGTHPGVYREAAAVGIVAESMAADLADLWRDHRAKTYYQDGLASAERAQAMYTLATVIHAFVIGRSSQGHECLCAETGS
;
A
#
# COMPACT_ATOMS: atom_id res chain seq x y z
N MET A 1 -29.87 -10.26 10.24
CA MET A 1 -29.33 -9.41 11.33
C MET A 1 -30.31 -8.29 11.61
N SER A 2 -30.51 -7.91 12.88
CA SER A 2 -31.32 -6.72 13.21
C SER A 2 -30.47 -5.44 13.02
N SER A 3 -31.10 -4.33 12.63
CA SER A 3 -30.46 -3.00 12.53
C SER A 3 -29.68 -2.66 13.81
N THR A 4 -30.28 -2.93 14.97
CA THR A 4 -29.68 -2.67 16.29
C THR A 4 -28.38 -3.45 16.53
N ARG A 5 -28.24 -4.65 15.95
CA ARG A 5 -26.97 -5.42 16.06
C ARG A 5 -25.89 -4.85 15.15
N ILE A 6 -26.26 -4.31 13.99
CA ILE A 6 -25.31 -3.64 13.09
C ILE A 6 -24.81 -2.35 13.74
N GLU A 7 -25.72 -1.54 14.30
CA GLU A 7 -25.38 -0.31 15.03
C GLU A 7 -24.44 -0.58 16.19
N GLN A 8 -24.67 -1.64 16.97
CA GLN A 8 -23.76 -2.05 18.03
C GLN A 8 -22.37 -2.41 17.50
N PHE A 9 -22.28 -3.20 16.43
CA PHE A 9 -20.98 -3.56 15.84
C PHE A 9 -20.24 -2.34 15.26
N ILE A 10 -20.96 -1.36 14.73
CA ILE A 10 -20.36 -0.09 14.30
C ILE A 10 -19.77 0.65 15.51
N ALA A 11 -20.54 0.78 16.60
CA ALA A 11 -20.07 1.44 17.81
C ALA A 11 -18.85 0.74 18.42
N ASP A 12 -18.87 -0.61 18.47
CA ASP A 12 -17.76 -1.41 18.97
C ASP A 12 -16.50 -1.23 18.11
N ALA A 13 -16.65 -1.21 16.78
CA ALA A 13 -15.55 -0.97 15.85
C ALA A 13 -14.95 0.44 16.04
N GLN A 14 -15.78 1.47 16.12
CA GLN A 14 -15.33 2.85 16.37
C GLN A 14 -14.58 2.97 17.69
N ALA A 15 -15.15 2.43 18.77
CA ALA A 15 -14.51 2.43 20.09
C ALA A 15 -13.18 1.66 20.12
N ALA A 16 -12.95 0.71 19.21
CA ALA A 16 -11.65 0.04 19.07
C ALA A 16 -10.57 0.96 18.46
N PHE A 17 -10.94 1.84 17.52
CA PHE A 17 -10.01 2.82 16.92
C PHE A 17 -9.70 4.00 17.85
N ASP A 18 -10.61 4.37 18.75
CA ASP A 18 -10.40 5.48 19.69
C ASP A 18 -9.50 5.14 20.90
N ARG A 19 -9.29 3.83 21.16
CA ARG A 19 -8.45 3.36 22.27
C ARG A 19 -7.02 3.11 21.80
N ARG A 20 -6.05 3.23 22.73
CA ARG A 20 -4.66 2.83 22.44
C ARG A 20 -4.64 1.34 22.03
N PRO A 21 -4.03 0.99 20.88
CA PRO A 21 -4.01 -0.38 20.42
C PRO A 21 -3.20 -1.28 21.36
N THR A 22 -3.60 -2.55 21.40
CA THR A 22 -2.84 -3.64 22.06
C THR A 22 -2.57 -4.70 20.99
N ALA A 23 -1.49 -5.48 21.14
CA ALA A 23 -1.04 -6.45 20.12
C ALA A 23 -0.85 -5.81 18.72
N ILE A 24 -0.04 -4.75 18.68
CA ILE A 24 0.31 -4.04 17.44
C ILE A 24 0.97 -5.02 16.46
N GLU A 25 0.61 -4.92 15.18
CA GLU A 25 1.22 -5.72 14.12
C GLU A 25 2.75 -5.57 14.14
N SER A 26 3.44 -6.71 13.98
CA SER A 26 4.91 -6.77 14.07
C SER A 26 5.57 -5.77 13.11
N GLY A 27 6.49 -4.97 13.63
CA GLY A 27 7.24 -3.98 12.88
C GLY A 27 6.56 -2.62 12.71
N LEU A 28 5.31 -2.43 13.19
CA LEU A 28 4.60 -1.15 13.07
C LEU A 28 4.68 -0.24 14.32
N ASP A 29 5.21 -0.75 15.44
CA ASP A 29 5.40 0.06 16.65
C ASP A 29 6.66 0.93 16.54
N VAL A 30 6.55 2.00 15.75
CA VAL A 30 7.62 2.97 15.46
C VAL A 30 7.09 4.39 15.59
N THR A 31 7.94 5.33 16.01
CA THR A 31 7.56 6.74 16.19
C THR A 31 7.77 7.60 14.95
N ASP A 32 8.64 7.17 14.04
CA ASP A 32 8.92 7.88 12.79
C ASP A 32 7.83 7.58 11.75
N ALA A 33 7.22 8.64 11.21
CA ALA A 33 6.11 8.52 10.27
C ALA A 33 6.53 7.96 8.91
N ALA A 34 7.72 8.30 8.42
CA ALA A 34 8.27 7.72 7.19
C ALA A 34 8.47 6.22 7.40
N LEU A 35 9.16 5.85 8.48
CA LEU A 35 9.41 4.46 8.83
C LEU A 35 8.11 3.67 8.97
N LEU A 36 7.07 4.27 9.57
CA LEU A 36 5.76 3.63 9.65
C LEU A 36 5.19 3.27 8.26
N GLN A 37 5.29 4.17 7.28
CA GLN A 37 4.83 3.87 5.91
C GLN A 37 5.70 2.78 5.25
N LEU A 38 7.03 2.80 5.46
CA LEU A 38 7.92 1.73 4.98
C LEU A 38 7.49 0.37 5.53
N ARG A 39 7.33 0.27 6.85
CA ARG A 39 6.97 -1.00 7.50
C ARG A 39 5.58 -1.46 7.06
N LYS A 40 4.60 -0.55 6.90
CA LYS A 40 3.30 -0.87 6.31
C LYS A 40 3.42 -1.43 4.89
N ALA A 41 4.27 -0.85 4.04
CA ALA A 41 4.53 -1.38 2.70
C ALA A 41 5.06 -2.82 2.76
N CYS A 42 6.02 -3.10 3.64
CA CYS A 42 6.55 -4.46 3.83
C CYS A 42 5.47 -5.44 4.30
N ARG A 43 4.61 -5.03 5.25
CA ARG A 43 3.51 -5.86 5.75
C ARG A 43 2.46 -6.16 4.67
N LEU A 44 2.14 -5.17 3.84
CA LEU A 44 1.23 -5.34 2.70
C LEU A 44 1.81 -6.31 1.65
N LEU A 45 3.11 -6.21 1.33
CA LEU A 45 3.76 -7.16 0.42
C LEU A 45 3.78 -8.58 0.99
N ALA A 46 4.13 -8.75 2.27
CA ALA A 46 4.10 -10.05 2.92
C ALA A 46 2.68 -10.65 2.96
N GLY A 47 1.67 -9.83 3.24
CA GLY A 47 0.26 -10.24 3.20
C GLY A 47 -0.21 -10.60 1.79
N ALA A 48 0.16 -9.80 0.79
CA ALA A 48 -0.16 -10.06 -0.61
C ALA A 48 0.45 -11.39 -1.10
N ASP A 49 1.69 -11.69 -0.69
CA ASP A 49 2.35 -12.96 -1.01
C ASP A 49 1.60 -14.16 -0.40
N ALA A 50 1.28 -14.10 0.89
CA ALA A 50 0.51 -15.15 1.56
C ALA A 50 -0.88 -15.37 0.94
N LEU A 51 -1.56 -14.28 0.56
CA LEU A 51 -2.89 -14.33 -0.07
C LEU A 51 -2.84 -14.82 -1.52
N ARG A 52 -1.73 -14.59 -2.22
CA ARG A 52 -1.48 -15.09 -3.58
C ARG A 52 -1.45 -16.60 -3.58
N GLU A 53 -0.69 -17.21 -2.68
CA GLU A 53 -0.63 -18.67 -2.53
C GLU A 53 -1.99 -19.29 -2.17
N ALA A 54 -2.83 -18.54 -1.44
CA ALA A 54 -4.18 -18.96 -1.06
C ALA A 54 -5.26 -18.64 -2.11
N GLY A 55 -4.90 -18.05 -3.26
CA GLY A 55 -5.83 -17.77 -4.36
C GLY A 55 -6.75 -16.55 -4.18
N TYR A 56 -6.50 -15.68 -3.21
CA TYR A 56 -7.31 -14.47 -2.95
C TYR A 56 -6.90 -13.29 -3.87
N TYR A 57 -6.98 -13.48 -5.18
CA TYR A 57 -6.40 -12.56 -6.18
C TYR A 57 -6.89 -11.11 -6.10
N THR A 58 -8.16 -10.87 -5.76
CA THR A 58 -8.66 -9.49 -5.56
C THR A 58 -7.90 -8.80 -4.43
N LEU A 59 -7.68 -9.48 -3.30
CA LEU A 59 -6.96 -8.91 -2.16
C LEU A 59 -5.48 -8.69 -2.48
N VAL A 60 -4.86 -9.57 -3.28
CA VAL A 60 -3.49 -9.38 -3.76
C VAL A 60 -3.38 -8.09 -4.59
N ILE A 61 -4.32 -7.85 -5.50
CA ILE A 61 -4.34 -6.65 -6.34
C ILE A 61 -4.50 -5.39 -5.48
N GLU A 62 -5.47 -5.37 -4.56
CA GLU A 62 -5.69 -4.22 -3.66
C GLU A 62 -4.48 -3.96 -2.77
N ALA A 63 -3.95 -5.01 -2.12
CA ALA A 63 -2.77 -4.88 -1.25
C ALA A 63 -1.53 -4.40 -2.04
N SER A 64 -1.37 -4.82 -3.29
CA SER A 64 -0.27 -4.38 -4.16
C SER A 64 -0.36 -2.89 -4.48
N PHE A 65 -1.54 -2.37 -4.78
CA PHE A 65 -1.73 -0.93 -4.97
C PHE A 65 -1.37 -0.15 -3.70
N VAL A 66 -1.91 -0.58 -2.54
CA VAL A 66 -1.63 0.11 -1.29
C VAL A 66 -0.15 -0.02 -0.90
N ALA A 67 0.52 -1.12 -1.22
CA ALA A 67 1.96 -1.27 -0.98
C ALA A 67 2.80 -0.27 -1.78
N ILE A 68 2.48 -0.04 -3.05
CA ILE A 68 3.08 1.03 -3.88
C ILE A 68 2.79 2.39 -3.21
N GLU A 69 1.54 2.57 -2.80
CA GLU A 69 1.04 3.62 -1.90
C GLU A 69 2.03 4.06 -0.83
N ARG A 70 2.13 3.16 0.14
CA ARG A 70 2.94 3.31 1.35
C ARG A 70 4.42 3.50 1.03
N THR A 71 4.92 2.86 -0.04
CA THR A 71 6.31 3.01 -0.48
C THR A 71 6.60 4.43 -0.96
N VAL A 72 5.70 5.00 -1.76
CA VAL A 72 5.85 6.38 -2.26
C VAL A 72 5.73 7.37 -1.11
N GLU A 73 4.72 7.21 -0.26
CA GLU A 73 4.53 8.09 0.90
C GLU A 73 5.70 8.05 1.87
N PHE A 74 6.26 6.86 2.14
CA PHE A 74 7.52 6.73 2.87
C PHE A 74 8.58 7.65 2.30
N ARG A 75 8.77 7.64 0.97
CA ARG A 75 9.81 8.44 0.33
C ARG A 75 9.51 9.93 0.33
N LEU A 76 8.24 10.32 0.24
CA LEU A 76 7.80 11.71 0.36
C LEU A 76 8.13 12.26 1.77
N LEU A 77 7.84 11.48 2.81
CA LEU A 77 8.14 11.83 4.20
C LEU A 77 9.65 11.80 4.49
N GLU A 78 10.36 10.77 4.04
CA GLU A 78 11.81 10.63 4.27
C GLU A 78 12.59 11.82 3.68
N ARG A 79 12.15 12.34 2.53
CA ARG A 79 12.76 13.51 1.89
C ARG A 79 12.37 14.85 2.53
N GLY A 80 11.45 14.85 3.49
CA GLY A 80 10.88 16.08 4.07
C GLY A 80 10.09 16.91 3.05
N THR A 81 9.63 16.29 1.96
CA THR A 81 8.83 16.99 0.92
C THR A 81 7.37 17.11 1.28
N MET A 82 6.94 16.43 2.35
CA MET A 82 5.57 16.39 2.82
C MET A 82 5.55 16.06 4.31
N GLU A 83 4.58 16.61 5.03
CA GLU A 83 4.31 16.26 6.42
C GLU A 83 3.29 15.11 6.50
N PRO A 84 3.27 14.31 7.58
CA PRO A 84 2.36 13.18 7.72
C PRO A 84 0.87 13.52 7.55
N ASN A 85 0.46 14.73 7.94
CA ASN A 85 -0.93 15.19 7.82
C ASN A 85 -1.29 15.72 6.43
N ASP A 86 -0.29 15.90 5.56
CA ASP A 86 -0.47 16.44 4.21
C ASP A 86 -0.39 15.35 3.12
N LEU A 87 -0.22 14.09 3.52
CA LEU A 87 -0.20 12.94 2.61
C LEU A 87 -1.49 12.88 1.78
N PRO A 88 -1.42 12.59 0.46
CA PRO A 88 -2.60 12.60 -0.37
C PRO A 88 -3.57 11.49 0.03
N GLY A 89 -4.84 11.85 0.28
CA GLY A 89 -5.88 10.88 0.61
C GLY A 89 -6.39 10.04 -0.58
N THR A 90 -5.75 10.11 -1.75
CA THR A 90 -6.18 9.41 -2.96
C THR A 90 -5.02 8.77 -3.71
N HIS A 91 -5.21 7.56 -4.25
CA HIS A 91 -4.19 6.84 -5.02
C HIS A 91 -3.55 7.69 -6.13
N PRO A 92 -4.32 8.36 -7.02
CA PRO A 92 -3.72 9.18 -8.07
C PRO A 92 -2.99 10.42 -7.53
N GLY A 93 -3.41 10.93 -6.37
CA GLY A 93 -2.74 12.03 -5.69
C GLY A 93 -1.32 11.66 -5.28
N VAL A 94 -1.14 10.47 -4.68
CA VAL A 94 0.18 9.97 -4.26
C VAL A 94 1.16 9.92 -5.45
N TYR A 95 0.73 9.40 -6.60
CA TYR A 95 1.61 9.31 -7.78
C TYR A 95 1.95 10.68 -8.37
N ARG A 96 1.01 11.63 -8.34
CA ARG A 96 1.26 13.00 -8.81
C ARG A 96 2.34 13.69 -7.97
N GLU A 97 2.25 13.58 -6.65
CA GLU A 97 3.25 14.15 -5.74
C GLU A 97 4.61 13.48 -5.94
N ALA A 98 4.63 12.15 -6.13
CA ALA A 98 5.86 11.43 -6.45
C ALA A 98 6.58 11.95 -7.70
N ALA A 99 5.83 12.27 -8.76
CA ALA A 99 6.39 12.89 -9.95
C ALA A 99 6.86 14.32 -9.70
N ALA A 100 6.07 15.13 -8.99
CA ALA A 100 6.39 16.53 -8.70
C ALA A 100 7.74 16.70 -7.97
N VAL A 101 8.11 15.74 -7.12
CA VAL A 101 9.39 15.77 -6.37
C VAL A 101 10.46 14.83 -6.94
N GLY A 102 10.24 14.30 -8.15
CA GLY A 102 11.21 13.48 -8.88
C GLY A 102 11.55 12.15 -8.19
N ILE A 103 10.58 11.51 -7.54
CA ILE A 103 10.70 10.10 -7.11
C ILE A 103 10.51 9.17 -8.31
N VAL A 104 9.55 9.49 -9.17
CA VAL A 104 9.28 8.79 -10.44
C VAL A 104 9.15 9.80 -11.59
N ALA A 105 9.23 9.32 -12.83
CA ALA A 105 8.92 10.14 -13.99
C ALA A 105 7.41 10.44 -14.09
N GLU A 106 7.05 11.57 -14.68
CA GLU A 106 5.64 11.97 -14.88
C GLU A 106 4.84 10.93 -15.66
N SER A 107 5.43 10.33 -16.71
CA SER A 107 4.78 9.27 -17.48
C SER A 107 4.47 8.04 -16.62
N MET A 108 5.39 7.65 -15.72
CA MET A 108 5.17 6.53 -14.81
C MET A 108 4.06 6.83 -13.80
N ALA A 109 4.00 8.06 -13.28
CA ALA A 109 2.90 8.46 -12.40
C ALA A 109 1.55 8.46 -13.11
N ALA A 110 1.51 8.89 -14.38
CA ALA A 110 0.30 8.82 -15.21
C ALA A 110 -0.14 7.37 -15.43
N ASP A 111 0.78 6.48 -15.81
CA ASP A 111 0.50 5.05 -16.03
C ASP A 111 -0.04 4.38 -14.76
N LEU A 112 0.54 4.67 -13.59
CA LEU A 112 0.07 4.16 -12.30
C LEU A 112 -1.33 4.68 -11.95
N ALA A 113 -1.61 5.95 -12.25
CA ALA A 113 -2.93 6.54 -12.03
C ALA A 113 -3.99 5.93 -12.97
N ASP A 114 -3.65 5.65 -14.23
CA ASP A 114 -4.52 4.99 -15.21
C ASP A 114 -4.73 3.51 -14.87
N LEU A 115 -3.71 2.83 -14.35
CA LEU A 115 -3.82 1.46 -13.84
C LEU A 115 -4.81 1.40 -12.66
N TRP A 116 -4.74 2.36 -11.74
CA TRP A 116 -5.71 2.48 -10.65
C TRP A 116 -7.12 2.82 -11.14
N ARG A 117 -7.28 3.84 -12.00
CA ARG A 117 -8.61 4.30 -12.46
C ARG A 117 -9.30 3.28 -13.36
N ASP A 118 -8.61 2.82 -14.39
CA ASP A 118 -9.26 2.16 -15.52
C ASP A 118 -9.09 0.63 -15.49
N HIS A 119 -8.02 0.14 -14.88
CA HIS A 119 -7.72 -1.30 -14.88
C HIS A 119 -8.22 -1.99 -13.61
N ARG A 120 -8.18 -1.31 -12.44
CA ARG A 120 -8.87 -1.80 -11.24
C ARG A 120 -10.37 -1.80 -11.42
N ALA A 121 -10.97 -0.78 -12.05
CA ALA A 121 -12.42 -0.76 -12.25
C ALA A 121 -12.91 -2.01 -13.00
N LYS A 122 -12.11 -2.55 -13.92
CA LYS A 122 -12.41 -3.81 -14.61
C LYS A 122 -12.57 -4.97 -13.62
N THR A 123 -11.82 -5.04 -12.52
CA THR A 123 -11.96 -6.11 -11.50
C THR A 123 -13.26 -6.11 -10.71
N TYR A 124 -14.04 -5.03 -10.78
CA TYR A 124 -15.33 -4.92 -10.11
C TYR A 124 -16.52 -5.18 -11.04
N TYR A 125 -16.31 -5.29 -12.36
CA TYR A 125 -17.36 -5.57 -13.34
C TYR A 125 -17.17 -6.95 -14.01
N GLN A 126 -18.24 -7.48 -14.60
CA GLN A 126 -18.33 -8.88 -15.08
C GLN A 126 -17.20 -9.30 -16.05
N ASP A 127 -16.54 -8.37 -16.75
CA ASP A 127 -15.48 -8.67 -17.74
C ASP A 127 -14.04 -8.62 -17.19
N GLY A 128 -13.84 -8.28 -15.91
CA GLY A 128 -12.48 -8.06 -15.38
C GLY A 128 -12.13 -8.79 -14.09
N LEU A 129 -12.78 -9.91 -13.78
CA LEU A 129 -12.46 -10.78 -12.63
C LEU A 129 -10.98 -10.86 -12.26
N ALA A 130 -10.68 -10.78 -10.96
CA ALA A 130 -9.32 -11.00 -10.49
C ALA A 130 -8.84 -12.42 -10.86
N SER A 131 -7.63 -12.53 -11.38
CA SER A 131 -7.02 -13.79 -11.81
C SER A 131 -5.61 -13.91 -11.23
N ALA A 132 -5.07 -15.13 -11.24
CA ALA A 132 -3.70 -15.40 -10.82
C ALA A 132 -2.69 -14.53 -11.58
N GLU A 133 -2.86 -14.42 -12.90
CA GLU A 133 -1.98 -13.60 -13.77
C GLU A 133 -2.02 -12.12 -13.38
N ARG A 134 -3.21 -11.55 -13.18
CA ARG A 134 -3.37 -10.13 -12.81
C ARG A 134 -2.81 -9.86 -11.41
N ALA A 135 -3.07 -10.75 -10.46
CA ALA A 135 -2.51 -10.67 -9.12
C ALA A 135 -0.99 -10.77 -9.14
N GLN A 136 -0.42 -11.69 -9.93
CA GLN A 136 1.02 -11.82 -10.10
C GLN A 136 1.63 -10.55 -10.70
N ALA A 137 1.02 -9.99 -11.75
CA ALA A 137 1.52 -8.78 -12.38
C ALA A 137 1.54 -7.59 -11.41
N MET A 138 0.46 -7.40 -10.64
CA MET A 138 0.38 -6.33 -9.64
C MET A 138 1.36 -6.53 -8.49
N TYR A 139 1.50 -7.77 -8.00
CA TYR A 139 2.45 -8.09 -6.93
C TYR A 139 3.90 -7.86 -7.37
N THR A 140 4.25 -8.30 -8.58
CA THR A 140 5.57 -8.06 -9.18
C THR A 140 5.83 -6.55 -9.33
N LEU A 141 4.87 -5.79 -9.85
CA LEU A 141 4.99 -4.34 -9.99
C LEU A 141 5.24 -3.66 -8.64
N ALA A 142 4.45 -4.01 -7.61
CA ALA A 142 4.58 -3.47 -6.28
C ALA A 142 5.96 -3.78 -5.66
N THR A 143 6.43 -5.02 -5.83
CA THR A 143 7.74 -5.47 -5.33
C THR A 143 8.88 -4.72 -6.01
N VAL A 144 8.82 -4.55 -7.33
CA VAL A 144 9.86 -3.84 -8.10
C VAL A 144 9.90 -2.36 -7.76
N ILE A 145 8.75 -1.68 -7.67
CA ILE A 145 8.70 -0.27 -7.27
C ILE A 145 9.21 -0.11 -5.84
N HIS A 146 8.82 -1.01 -4.93
CA HIS A 146 9.32 -1.02 -3.56
C HIS A 146 10.84 -1.10 -3.53
N ALA A 147 11.43 -2.12 -4.16
CA ALA A 147 12.89 -2.27 -4.23
C ALA A 147 13.57 -1.05 -4.88
N PHE A 148 12.99 -0.48 -5.94
CA PHE A 148 13.51 0.71 -6.61
C PHE A 148 13.59 1.93 -5.68
N VAL A 149 12.53 2.18 -4.89
CA VAL A 149 12.48 3.33 -3.97
C VAL A 149 13.39 3.10 -2.77
N ILE A 150 13.34 1.91 -2.15
CA ILE A 150 14.14 1.56 -0.97
C ILE A 150 15.63 1.54 -1.29
N GLY A 151 16.04 1.04 -2.46
CA GLY A 151 17.45 1.06 -2.89
C GLY A 151 18.05 2.46 -3.06
N ARG A 152 17.24 3.52 -3.01
CA ARG A 152 17.67 4.94 -3.08
C ARG A 152 17.45 5.68 -1.76
N SER A 153 17.03 4.97 -0.72
CA SER A 153 16.70 5.51 0.59
C SER A 153 17.85 5.33 1.57
N SER A 154 18.03 6.31 2.46
CA SER A 154 18.98 6.22 3.57
C SER A 154 18.49 5.27 4.67
N GLN A 155 17.17 5.10 4.79
CA GLN A 155 16.51 4.20 5.71
C GLN A 155 16.22 2.82 5.10
N GLY A 156 16.84 2.46 3.95
CA GLY A 156 16.54 1.20 3.29
C GLY A 156 16.86 -0.06 4.12
N HIS A 157 17.79 0.05 5.07
CA HIS A 157 18.13 -0.99 6.04
C HIS A 157 16.99 -1.31 7.03
N GLU A 158 15.98 -0.44 7.11
CA GLU A 158 14.77 -0.64 7.89
C GLU A 158 13.69 -1.40 7.11
N CYS A 159 13.97 -1.89 5.90
CA CYS A 159 13.03 -2.75 5.18
C CYS A 159 12.89 -4.13 5.86
N LEU A 160 11.67 -4.67 5.95
CA LEU A 160 11.41 -6.04 6.45
C LEU A 160 11.24 -7.07 5.34
N CYS A 161 11.19 -6.65 4.08
CA CYS A 161 11.12 -7.58 2.96
C CYS A 161 12.43 -8.37 2.92
N ALA A 162 12.35 -9.69 2.77
CA ALA A 162 13.54 -10.47 2.48
C ALA A 162 14.20 -9.94 1.19
N GLU A 163 15.53 -9.97 1.11
CA GLU A 163 16.21 -9.75 -0.17
C GLU A 163 15.63 -10.75 -1.17
N THR A 164 14.89 -10.26 -2.17
CA THR A 164 14.47 -11.08 -3.29
C THR A 164 15.75 -11.54 -3.97
N GLY A 165 16.08 -12.82 -3.82
CA GLY A 165 17.30 -13.42 -4.35
C GLY A 165 17.53 -13.07 -5.82
N SER A 166 18.80 -12.85 -6.13
CA SER A 166 19.34 -12.53 -7.46
C SER A 166 18.85 -13.46 -8.58
#